data_AF-G4Z8L9-F1
#
_entry.id   AF-G4Z8L9-F1
#
_cell.length_a   1.000
_cell.length_b   1.000
_cell.length_c   1.000
_cell.angle_alpha   90.00
_cell.angle_beta   90.00
_cell.angle_gamma   90.00
#
_symmetry.space_group_name_H-M   'P 1'
#
loop_
_entity.id
_entity.type
_entity.pdbx_description
1 polymer ?
#
loop_
_entity_poly.entity_id
_entity_poly.type
_entity_poly.pdbx_seq_one_letter_code
_entity_poly.pdbx_strand_id
1 'polypeptide(L)'
;MDYFLNQKAWMTAEVFLKWVRALNLKMHGRRILLLLDNAAGHVDIELNNVYIHFLPKNTTSHLQPMDAGITRNFKLKYKKLFVQWVIEQTGPQKRLDLLTAIKFVVGAWNADADATIRHLLGLCQEA
;
A
#
# COMPACT_ATOMS: atom_id res chain seq x y z
N MET A 1 -3.35 -13.77 3.83
CA MET A 1 -2.69 -12.97 2.78
C MET A 1 -1.65 -13.88 2.21
N ASP A 2 -1.83 -14.27 0.95
CA ASP A 2 -0.95 -15.27 0.34
C ASP A 2 0.33 -14.59 -0.13
N TYR A 3 1.47 -15.21 0.19
CA TYR A 3 2.78 -14.72 -0.23
C TYR A 3 3.09 -15.26 -1.63
N PHE A 4 3.40 -14.36 -2.56
CA PHE A 4 3.79 -14.70 -3.93
C PHE A 4 5.27 -14.38 -4.15
N LEU A 5 6.04 -15.38 -4.57
CA LEU A 5 7.46 -15.22 -4.88
C LEU A 5 7.65 -15.14 -6.40
N ASN A 6 8.35 -14.11 -6.86
CA ASN A 6 8.91 -14.06 -8.20
C ASN A 6 10.29 -13.40 -8.18
N GLN A 7 11.09 -13.61 -9.21
CA GLN A 7 12.51 -13.18 -9.24
C GLN A 7 12.70 -11.66 -9.07
N LYS A 8 11.72 -10.85 -9.46
CA LYS A 8 11.81 -9.38 -9.37
C LYS A 8 11.03 -8.80 -8.20
N ALA A 9 10.26 -9.61 -7.48
CA ALA A 9 9.24 -9.21 -6.50
C ALA A 9 8.24 -8.16 -7.02
N TRP A 10 7.93 -8.16 -8.31
CA TRP A 10 6.97 -7.22 -8.93
C TRP A 10 5.57 -7.80 -8.98
N MET A 11 4.55 -6.93 -9.03
CA MET A 11 3.20 -7.38 -9.36
C MET A 11 3.16 -7.86 -10.82
N THR A 12 2.69 -9.09 -11.04
CA THR A 12 2.42 -9.63 -12.38
C THR A 12 0.91 -9.77 -12.56
N ALA A 13 0.44 -9.85 -13.81
CA ALA A 13 -0.97 -10.10 -14.11
C ALA A 13 -1.50 -11.37 -13.40
N GLU A 14 -0.69 -12.42 -13.34
CA GLU A 14 -1.07 -13.67 -12.66
C GLU A 14 -1.25 -13.47 -11.15
N VAL A 15 -0.30 -12.80 -10.49
CA VAL A 15 -0.37 -12.52 -9.05
C VAL A 15 -1.54 -11.58 -8.75
N PHE A 16 -1.73 -10.55 -9.56
CA PHE A 16 -2.84 -9.62 -9.44
C PHE A 16 -4.19 -10.32 -9.57
N LEU A 17 -4.37 -11.19 -10.58
CA LEU A 17 -5.60 -11.96 -10.78
C LEU A 17 -5.93 -12.87 -9.58
N LYS A 18 -4.92 -13.54 -9.02
CA LYS A 18 -5.10 -14.37 -7.81
C LYS A 18 -5.55 -13.51 -6.63
N TRP A 19 -4.87 -12.37 -6.42
CA TRP A 19 -5.18 -11.46 -5.34
C TRP A 19 -6.58 -10.83 -5.46
N VAL A 20 -6.95 -10.33 -6.64
CA VAL A 20 -8.24 -9.63 -6.84
C VAL A 20 -9.43 -10.58 -6.77
N ARG A 21 -9.27 -11.84 -7.21
CA ARG A 21 -10.30 -12.88 -7.01
C ARG A 21 -10.49 -13.22 -5.53
N ALA A 22 -9.41 -13.33 -4.77
CA ALA A 22 -9.49 -13.53 -3.33
C ALA A 22 -10.16 -12.33 -2.62
N LEU A 23 -9.83 -11.10 -3.05
CA LEU A 23 -10.51 -9.89 -2.58
C LEU A 23 -12.02 -9.93 -2.91
N ASN A 24 -12.38 -10.29 -4.14
CA ASN A 24 -13.77 -10.39 -4.56
C ASN A 24 -14.59 -11.38 -3.74
N LEU A 25 -14.00 -12.54 -3.39
CA LEU A 25 -14.63 -13.50 -2.49
C LEU A 25 -14.77 -12.93 -1.07
N LYS A 26 -13.73 -12.24 -0.56
CA LYS A 26 -13.76 -11.60 0.76
C LYS A 26 -14.83 -10.50 0.86
N MET A 27 -15.15 -9.85 -0.26
CA MET A 27 -16.17 -8.80 -0.33
C MET A 27 -17.57 -9.36 -0.59
N HIS A 28 -17.81 -10.67 -0.43
CA HIS A 28 -19.15 -11.24 -0.56
C HIS A 28 -20.16 -10.48 0.34
N GLY A 29 -21.30 -10.09 -0.23
CA GLY A 29 -22.31 -9.28 0.45
C GLY A 29 -22.05 -7.77 0.45
N ARG A 30 -20.94 -7.29 -0.13
CA ARG A 30 -20.62 -5.87 -0.28
C ARG A 30 -20.02 -5.56 -1.66
N ARG A 31 -20.56 -4.57 -2.35
CA ARG A 31 -19.93 -4.04 -3.57
C ARG A 31 -18.93 -2.94 -3.22
N ILE A 32 -17.73 -3.03 -3.77
CA ILE A 32 -16.67 -2.02 -3.60
C ILE A 32 -16.12 -1.57 -4.95
N LEU A 33 -15.60 -0.34 -4.98
CA LEU A 33 -14.82 0.21 -6.09
C LEU A 33 -13.33 0.11 -5.75
N LEU A 34 -12.54 -0.47 -6.64
CA LEU A 34 -11.08 -0.57 -6.56
C LEU A 34 -10.45 0.36 -7.61
N LEU A 35 -9.82 1.43 -7.14
CA LEU A 35 -9.09 2.38 -7.98
C LEU A 35 -7.65 1.88 -8.20
N LEU A 36 -7.20 1.80 -9.45
CA LEU A 36 -5.85 1.34 -9.81
C LEU A 36 -5.14 2.32 -10.76
N ASP A 37 -3.80 2.31 -10.73
CA ASP A 37 -3.01 2.92 -11.80
C ASP A 37 -2.95 1.99 -13.03
N ASN A 38 -2.34 2.49 -14.11
CA ASN A 38 -2.16 1.75 -15.35
C ASN A 38 -0.88 0.89 -15.35
N ALA A 39 -0.44 0.37 -14.19
CA ALA A 39 0.74 -0.49 -14.13
C ALA A 39 0.52 -1.78 -14.94
N ALA A 40 1.56 -2.27 -15.62
CA ALA A 40 1.46 -3.39 -16.57
C ALA A 40 0.95 -4.71 -15.95
N GLY A 41 1.05 -4.88 -14.63
CA GLY A 41 0.53 -6.04 -13.91
C GLY A 41 -0.95 -5.94 -13.56
N HIS A 42 -1.56 -4.76 -13.63
CA HIS A 42 -2.98 -4.56 -13.36
C HIS A 42 -3.78 -4.78 -14.63
N VAL A 43 -4.62 -5.82 -14.62
CA VAL A 43 -5.43 -6.23 -15.77
C VAL A 43 -6.90 -6.14 -15.41
N ASP A 44 -7.73 -5.77 -16.39
CA ASP A 44 -9.17 -5.69 -16.18
C ASP A 44 -9.79 -7.10 -16.14
N ILE A 45 -10.81 -7.27 -15.28
CA ILE A 45 -11.54 -8.52 -15.12
C ILE A 45 -12.92 -8.23 -14.52
N GLU A 46 -13.94 -8.91 -15.06
CA GLU A 46 -15.29 -8.82 -14.52
C GLU A 46 -15.44 -9.63 -13.22
N LEU A 47 -15.98 -8.97 -12.20
CA LEU A 47 -16.14 -9.49 -10.84
C LEU A 47 -17.47 -8.99 -10.26
N ASN A 48 -18.10 -9.79 -9.41
CA ASN A 48 -19.45 -9.49 -8.91
C ASN A 48 -19.46 -8.51 -7.71
N ASN A 49 -18.40 -8.49 -6.90
CA ASN A 49 -18.32 -7.70 -5.67
C ASN A 49 -17.29 -6.57 -5.75
N VAL A 50 -16.34 -6.64 -6.68
CA VAL A 50 -15.28 -5.63 -6.86
C VAL A 50 -15.39 -5.05 -8.25
N TYR A 51 -15.66 -3.75 -8.34
CA TYR A 51 -15.59 -3.02 -9.60
C TYR A 51 -14.22 -2.36 -9.72
N ILE A 52 -13.50 -2.60 -10.81
CA ILE A 52 -12.16 -2.05 -11.04
C ILE A 52 -12.30 -0.78 -11.88
N HIS A 53 -11.63 0.29 -11.49
CA HIS A 53 -11.54 1.52 -12.28
C HIS A 53 -10.09 1.97 -12.36
N PHE A 54 -9.60 2.08 -13.60
CA PHE A 54 -8.27 2.59 -13.89
C PHE A 54 -8.30 4.11 -13.96
N LEU A 55 -7.44 4.75 -13.17
CA LEU A 55 -7.32 6.20 -13.20
C LEU A 55 -6.68 6.68 -14.52
N PRO A 56 -6.95 7.91 -14.97
CA PRO A 56 -6.31 8.45 -16.16
C PRO A 56 -4.79 8.49 -16.00
N LYS A 57 -4.06 8.28 -17.10
CA LYS A 57 -2.59 8.37 -17.09
C LYS A 57 -2.15 9.75 -16.58
N ASN A 58 -1.01 9.79 -15.87
CA ASN A 58 -0.40 11.00 -15.32
C ASN A 58 -1.20 11.76 -14.24
N THR A 59 -2.19 11.11 -13.61
CA THR A 59 -2.96 11.72 -12.49
C THR A 59 -2.49 11.27 -11.11
N THR A 60 -1.37 10.54 -11.03
CA THR A 60 -0.90 9.82 -9.85
C THR A 60 -0.77 10.70 -8.60
N SER A 61 -0.19 11.89 -8.71
CA SER A 61 -0.04 12.80 -7.55
C SER A 61 -1.33 13.45 -7.07
N HIS A 62 -2.37 13.50 -7.89
CA HIS A 62 -3.63 14.21 -7.59
C HIS A 62 -4.76 13.25 -7.19
N LEU A 63 -4.91 12.14 -7.91
CA LEU A 63 -6.03 11.21 -7.76
C LEU A 63 -5.66 9.92 -7.02
N GLN A 64 -4.38 9.62 -6.80
CA GLN A 64 -3.99 8.46 -6.01
C GLN A 64 -3.60 8.87 -4.59
N PRO A 65 -4.45 8.61 -3.59
CA PRO A 65 -4.14 8.90 -2.18
C PRO A 65 -2.79 8.30 -1.74
N MET A 66 -2.47 7.13 -2.29
CA MET A 66 -1.21 6.42 -2.02
C MET A 66 0.01 7.29 -2.35
N ASP A 67 -0.02 7.96 -3.49
CA ASP A 67 1.05 8.83 -3.97
C ASP A 67 0.91 10.27 -3.46
N ALA A 68 -0.31 10.75 -3.27
CA ALA A 68 -0.62 12.10 -2.81
C ALA A 68 -0.12 12.38 -1.38
N GLY A 69 0.00 11.35 -0.53
CA GLY A 69 0.54 11.58 0.82
C GLY A 69 0.79 10.36 1.68
N ILE A 70 0.09 9.24 1.45
CA ILE A 70 0.25 8.05 2.31
C ILE A 70 1.69 7.53 2.26
N THR A 71 2.25 7.34 1.06
CA THR A 71 3.63 6.85 0.89
C THR A 71 4.65 7.79 1.53
N ARG A 72 4.45 9.10 1.40
CA ARG A 72 5.33 10.11 2.00
C ARG A 72 5.30 10.05 3.52
N ASN A 73 4.11 10.06 4.12
CA ASN A 73 3.94 10.00 5.56
C ASN A 73 4.48 8.70 6.13
N PHE A 74 4.18 7.58 5.47
CA PHE A 74 4.67 6.26 5.90
C PHE A 74 6.21 6.22 5.95
N LYS A 75 6.87 6.70 4.88
CA LYS A 75 8.35 6.79 4.82
C LYS A 75 8.91 7.70 5.91
N LEU A 76 8.24 8.81 6.22
CA LEU A 76 8.66 9.72 7.30
C LEU A 76 8.56 9.06 8.67
N LYS A 77 7.46 8.35 8.96
CA LYS A 77 7.27 7.63 10.23
C LYS A 77 8.28 6.48 10.38
N TYR A 78 8.46 5.69 9.32
CA TYR A 78 9.48 4.64 9.30
C TYR A 78 10.88 5.22 9.57
N LYS A 79 11.26 6.31 8.88
CA LYS A 79 12.55 6.95 9.07
C LYS A 79 12.74 7.48 10.50
N LYS A 80 11.68 8.02 11.12
CA LYS A 80 11.71 8.45 12.52
C LYS A 80 12.04 7.28 13.46
N LEU A 81 11.36 6.14 13.31
CA LEU A 81 11.62 4.93 14.10
C LEU A 81 13.05 4.42 13.89
N PHE A 82 13.52 4.40 12.64
CA PHE A 82 14.88 3.99 12.32
C PHE A 82 15.93 4.90 12.97
N VAL A 83 15.78 6.22 12.85
CA VAL A 83 16.72 7.18 13.45
C VAL A 83 16.73 7.07 14.98
N GLN A 84 15.56 6.94 15.60
CA GLN A 84 15.45 6.72 17.04
C GLN A 84 16.20 5.44 17.46
N TRP A 85 15.96 4.33 16.76
CA TRP A 85 16.65 3.07 17.02
C TRP A 85 18.16 3.18 16.85
N VAL A 86 18.67 3.95 15.89
CA VAL A 86 20.12 4.20 15.72
C VAL A 86 20.69 4.99 16.90
N ILE A 87 20.00 6.03 17.37
CA ILE A 87 20.45 6.89 18.47
C ILE A 87 20.46 6.13 19.80
N GLU A 88 19.49 5.24 20.01
CA GLU A 88 19.37 4.43 21.23
C GLU A 88 20.41 3.31 21.33
N GLN A 89 21.21 3.07 20.28
CA GLN A 89 22.27 2.07 20.34
C GLN A 89 23.43 2.54 21.21
N THR A 90 23.60 1.89 22.35
CA THR A 90 24.83 2.00 23.16
C THR A 90 25.79 0.88 22.76
N GLY A 91 27.00 1.24 22.32
CA GLY A 91 28.05 0.29 21.94
C GLY A 91 28.21 0.12 20.41
N PRO A 92 28.79 -1.00 19.94
CA PRO A 92 29.03 -1.23 18.51
C PRO A 92 27.74 -1.14 17.71
N GLN A 93 27.79 -0.50 16.55
CA GLN A 93 26.61 -0.39 15.68
C GLN A 93 26.13 -1.77 15.24
N LYS A 94 24.87 -2.06 15.54
CA LYS A 94 24.18 -3.27 15.11
C LYS A 94 23.60 -3.03 13.72
N ARG A 95 23.68 -4.06 12.87
CA ARG A 95 22.96 -4.07 11.61
C ARG A 95 21.47 -4.25 11.89
N LEU A 96 20.63 -3.51 11.17
CA LEU A 96 19.18 -3.68 11.25
C LEU A 96 18.81 -5.09 10.78
N ASP A 97 18.24 -5.89 11.67
CA ASP A 97 17.69 -7.20 11.34
C ASP A 97 16.27 -7.09 10.76
N LEU A 98 15.83 -8.15 10.08
CA LEU A 98 14.55 -8.18 9.39
C LEU A 98 13.35 -8.04 10.34
N LEU A 99 13.43 -8.64 11.55
CA LEU A 99 12.34 -8.57 12.52
C LEU A 99 12.15 -7.13 13.01
N THR A 100 13.24 -6.42 13.29
CA THR A 100 13.21 -5.01 13.69
C THR A 100 12.68 -4.14 12.55
N ALA A 101 13.11 -4.38 11.31
CA ALA A 101 12.57 -3.67 10.14
C ALA A 101 11.05 -3.89 9.97
N ILE A 102 10.56 -5.12 10.14
CA ILE A 102 9.13 -5.43 10.08
C ILE A 102 8.36 -4.70 11.19
N LYS A 103 8.91 -4.65 12.42
CA LYS A 103 8.31 -3.89 13.51
C LYS A 103 8.20 -2.40 13.18
N PHE A 104 9.19 -1.81 12.51
CA PHE A 104 9.11 -0.42 12.06
C PHE A 104 8.04 -0.22 10.98
N VAL A 105 7.90 -1.15 10.03
CA VAL A 105 6.83 -1.12 9.03
C VAL A 105 5.46 -1.11 9.70
N VAL A 106 5.22 -2.01 10.66
CA VAL A 106 3.95 -2.08 11.41
C VAL A 106 3.71 -0.82 12.21
N GLY A 107 4.73 -0.32 12.94
CA GLY A 107 4.63 0.91 13.72
C GLY A 107 4.35 2.15 12.88
N ALA A 108 5.01 2.28 11.73
CA ALA A 108 4.79 3.37 10.79
C ALA A 108 3.36 3.33 10.21
N TRP A 109 2.89 2.15 9.81
CA TRP A 109 1.55 1.98 9.24
C TRP A 109 0.45 2.35 10.25
N ASN A 110 0.54 1.84 11.47
CA ASN A 110 -0.45 2.10 12.51
C ASN A 110 -0.50 3.58 12.93
N ALA A 111 0.62 4.30 12.80
CA ALA A 111 0.67 5.73 13.10
C ALA A 111 0.00 6.62 12.03
N ASP A 112 -0.16 6.13 10.80
CA ASP A 112 -0.75 6.89 9.68
C ASP A 112 -2.24 6.55 9.42
N ALA A 113 -2.76 5.48 10.03
CA ALA A 113 -3.91 4.76 9.51
C ALA A 113 -5.25 5.54 9.50
N ASP A 114 -5.46 6.52 10.39
CA ASP A 114 -6.83 7.01 10.60
C ASP A 114 -7.10 8.44 10.09
N ALA A 115 -6.36 9.46 10.52
CA ALA A 115 -6.68 10.85 10.13
C ALA A 115 -6.18 11.17 8.70
N THR A 116 -4.96 10.75 8.36
CA THR A 116 -4.31 11.03 7.08
C THR A 116 -5.01 10.33 5.92
N ILE A 117 -5.37 9.05 6.10
CA ILE A 117 -6.05 8.26 5.06
C ILE A 117 -7.43 8.84 4.77
N ARG A 118 -8.20 9.20 5.81
CA ARG A 118 -9.53 9.81 5.63
C ARG A 118 -9.45 11.17 4.94
N HIS A 119 -8.49 12.02 5.32
CA HIS A 119 -8.30 13.32 4.69
C HIS A 119 -7.94 13.19 3.20
N LEU A 120 -6.98 12.33 2.87
CA LEU A 120 -6.55 12.14 1.47
C LEU A 120 -7.63 11.49 0.61
N LEU A 121 -8.43 10.57 1.17
CA LEU A 121 -9.58 10.01 0.47
C LEU A 121 -10.68 11.06 0.22
N GLY A 122 -10.89 11.99 1.15
CA GLY A 122 -11.82 13.10 0.99
C GLY A 122 -11.43 14.03 -0.16
N LEU A 123 -10.13 14.38 -0.26
CA LEU A 123 -9.61 15.23 -1.34
C LEU A 123 -9.78 14.61 -2.73
N CYS A 124 -9.78 13.27 -2.84
CA CYS A 124 -10.00 12.58 -4.12
C CYS A 124 -11.48 12.53 -4.53
N GLN A 125 -12.44 12.89 -3.66
CA GLN A 125 -13.87 12.97 -4.02
C GLN A 125 -14.25 14.36 -4.56
N GLU A 126 -13.38 15.36 -4.37
CA GLU A 126 -13.62 16.76 -4.77
C GLU A 126 -12.94 17.13 -6.10
N ALA A 127 -12.20 16.19 -6.71
CA ALA A 127 -11.46 16.35 -7.98
C ALA A 127 -12.11 15.54 -9.11
#